data_AF-G3AW63-F1
#
_entry.id   AF-G3AW63-F1
#
_cell.length_a   1.000
_cell.length_b   1.000
_cell.length_c   1.000
_cell.angle_alpha   90.00
_cell.angle_beta   90.00
_cell.angle_gamma   90.00
#
_symmetry.space_group_name_H-M   'P 1'
#
loop_
_entity.id
_entity.type
_entity.pdbx_description
1 polymer ?
#
loop_
_entity_poly.entity_id
_entity_poly.type
_entity_poly.pdbx_seq_one_letter_code
_entity_poly.pdbx_strand_id
1 'polypeptide(L)'
;MRHRVTILNHEQNHDNIIGSVNSTYLHLNDVNYTREDRFSMEFKNKFQYIKQLRISAGNFDSPVFHYNTMGLTIYAVPSTSNKHDFFSEINPFLMNLFKIDIQDSNWILSKNALLLHIPQYEMSPMNKLLMELTNIKVQTDVVDFLYDSDKLVVSFINTDRSAIIKSSDPSVYEEIGIFLIDDNSTADDMILSGLRVVLGEESPLFKTLFHIKPRFRSVSTTSEVIRNGLHPKVKTTISSKQAHPSDPDVMDCKLYYYLTLSKSLFIDKYDLGDNFKFVLNFGNNDLELPEYKINEWGNEVLLEVSDWSKDMYLNLHSRYQLPSQSHSTSKQVQVDSPIVFFGCDDTSERNILQHNPFINDFPIGNKYAQFFTNDTIFYESITNAKLQVDIPVPNKDFELVGLITSVSLAVGLLIIILQLLNTKTTITKKKLE
;
A
#
# COMPACT_ATOMS: atom_id res chain seq x y z
N MET A 1 0.37 27.19 11.35
CA MET A 1 0.04 26.07 10.42
C MET A 1 0.29 26.54 9.00
N ARG A 2 0.71 25.66 8.09
CA ARG A 2 0.85 25.95 6.66
C ARG A 2 -0.14 25.11 5.87
N HIS A 3 -0.88 25.74 4.97
CA HIS A 3 -1.79 25.08 4.03
C HIS A 3 -1.36 25.46 2.63
N ARG A 4 -1.00 24.46 1.84
CA ARG A 4 -0.67 24.61 0.43
C ARG A 4 -1.77 23.97 -0.38
N VAL A 5 -2.32 24.72 -1.32
CA VAL A 5 -3.26 24.20 -2.31
C VAL A 5 -2.53 24.18 -3.65
N THR A 6 -2.52 23.04 -4.32
CA THR A 6 -2.02 22.94 -5.69
C THR A 6 -3.18 22.63 -6.62
N ILE A 7 -3.47 23.56 -7.53
CA ILE A 7 -4.44 23.40 -8.61
C ILE A 7 -3.68 23.10 -9.89
N LEU A 8 -3.89 21.91 -10.42
CA LEU A 8 -3.39 21.51 -11.73
C LEU A 8 -4.51 21.71 -12.76
N ASN A 9 -4.35 22.72 -13.60
CA ASN A 9 -5.25 23.05 -14.70
C ASN A 9 -5.06 22.05 -15.85
N HIS A 10 -6.15 21.45 -16.32
CA HIS A 10 -6.14 20.50 -17.44
C HIS A 10 -6.57 21.13 -18.77
N GLU A 11 -6.88 22.43 -18.77
CA GLU A 11 -7.14 23.19 -19.99
C GLU A 11 -5.83 23.50 -20.75
N GLN A 12 -5.94 23.99 -21.99
CA GLN A 12 -4.77 24.33 -22.81
C GLN A 12 -4.06 25.63 -22.40
N ASN A 13 -4.73 26.47 -21.61
CA ASN A 13 -4.18 27.72 -21.12
C ASN A 13 -4.85 28.10 -19.78
N HIS A 14 -4.35 29.18 -19.16
CA HIS A 14 -4.93 29.73 -17.93
C HIS A 14 -6.05 30.73 -18.18
N ASP A 15 -6.57 30.86 -19.40
CA ASP A 15 -7.63 31.82 -19.69
C ASP A 15 -8.90 31.39 -18.97
N ASN A 16 -9.52 32.34 -18.27
CA ASN A 16 -10.76 32.13 -17.51
C ASN A 16 -10.69 31.08 -16.39
N ILE A 17 -9.53 30.58 -15.95
CA ILE A 17 -9.49 29.73 -14.75
C ILE A 17 -9.76 30.53 -13.47
N ILE A 18 -9.20 31.73 -13.38
CA ILE A 18 -9.41 32.64 -12.25
C ILE A 18 -10.59 33.56 -12.57
N GLY A 19 -11.66 33.45 -11.78
CA GLY A 19 -12.78 34.38 -11.86
C GLY A 19 -12.51 35.68 -11.09
N SER A 20 -11.97 35.58 -9.87
CA SER A 20 -11.50 36.75 -9.11
C SER A 20 -10.50 36.33 -8.03
N VAL A 21 -9.65 37.26 -7.61
CA VAL A 21 -8.63 37.02 -6.57
C VAL A 21 -8.39 38.30 -5.78
N ASN A 22 -8.21 38.17 -4.47
CA ASN A 22 -7.70 39.24 -3.61
C ASN A 22 -6.87 38.64 -2.45
N SER A 23 -6.53 39.45 -1.45
CA SER A 23 -5.73 38.99 -0.30
C SER A 23 -6.45 38.02 0.64
N THR A 24 -7.78 37.83 0.53
CA THR A 24 -8.56 36.98 1.45
C THR A 24 -9.18 35.76 0.77
N TYR A 25 -9.29 35.74 -0.56
CA TYR A 25 -9.82 34.60 -1.28
C TYR A 25 -9.33 34.52 -2.73
N LEU A 26 -9.48 33.32 -3.29
CA LEU A 26 -9.36 33.01 -4.71
C LEU A 26 -10.65 32.33 -5.18
N HIS A 27 -11.24 32.84 -6.25
CA HIS A 27 -12.38 32.24 -6.94
C HIS A 27 -11.92 31.66 -8.28
N LEU A 28 -12.07 30.35 -8.42
CA LEU A 28 -11.88 29.60 -9.65
C LEU A 28 -13.21 29.49 -10.40
N ASN A 29 -13.19 29.63 -11.71
CA ASN A 29 -14.35 29.31 -12.54
C ASN A 29 -14.51 27.79 -12.67
N ASP A 30 -15.66 27.36 -13.18
CA ASP A 30 -15.97 25.94 -13.39
C ASP A 30 -15.22 25.40 -14.62
N VAL A 31 -13.94 25.07 -14.43
CA VAL A 31 -13.06 24.46 -15.42
C VAL A 31 -12.54 23.12 -14.92
N ASN A 32 -11.94 22.31 -15.81
CA ASN A 32 -11.40 21.03 -15.39
C ASN A 32 -10.03 21.19 -14.71
N TYR A 33 -9.95 20.87 -13.42
CA TYR A 33 -8.71 20.88 -12.66
C TYR A 33 -8.64 19.74 -11.65
N THR A 34 -7.43 19.40 -11.22
CA THR A 34 -7.16 18.59 -10.03
C THR A 34 -6.70 19.50 -8.90
N ARG A 35 -7.17 19.21 -7.68
CA ARG A 35 -6.79 19.92 -6.46
C ARG A 35 -6.11 18.97 -5.48
N GLU A 36 -4.87 19.28 -5.13
CA GLU A 36 -4.19 18.73 -3.95
C GLU A 36 -4.27 19.76 -2.81
N ASP A 37 -4.70 19.33 -1.63
CA ASP A 37 -4.52 20.08 -0.40
C ASP A 37 -3.43 19.41 0.45
N ARG A 38 -2.45 20.21 0.88
CA ARG A 38 -1.37 19.78 1.77
C ARG A 38 -1.28 20.69 2.99
N PHE A 39 -1.47 20.10 4.16
CA PHE A 39 -1.34 20.77 5.44
C PHE A 39 -0.04 20.36 6.12
N SER A 40 0.63 21.31 6.79
CA SER A 40 1.79 21.08 7.63
C SER A 40 1.61 21.86 8.93
N MET A 41 1.61 21.16 10.06
CA MET A 41 1.29 21.73 11.36
C MET A 41 2.00 21.00 12.49
N GLU A 42 2.05 21.62 13.67
CA GLU A 42 2.36 20.90 14.90
C GLU A 42 1.11 20.11 15.33
N PHE A 43 1.30 18.84 15.65
CA PHE A 43 0.23 17.98 16.12
C PHE A 43 -0.03 18.23 17.60
N LYS A 44 -1.19 18.84 17.92
CA LYS A 44 -1.56 19.18 19.30
C LYS A 44 -1.66 17.94 20.21
N ASN A 45 -2.12 16.83 19.67
CA ASN A 45 -2.30 15.56 20.39
C ASN A 45 -1.08 14.66 20.15
N LYS A 46 0.12 15.10 20.57
CA LYS A 46 1.36 14.34 20.37
C LYS A 46 1.20 12.92 20.88
N PHE A 47 1.68 11.95 20.09
CA PHE A 47 1.72 10.57 20.52
C PHE A 47 2.88 10.39 21.51
N GLN A 48 2.65 9.63 22.57
CA GLN A 48 3.63 9.37 23.61
C GLN A 48 4.58 8.23 23.23
N TYR A 49 4.05 7.18 22.61
CA TYR A 49 4.75 5.93 22.33
C TYR A 49 4.99 5.70 20.83
N ILE A 50 4.49 6.58 19.97
CA ILE A 50 4.71 6.54 18.52
C ILE A 50 5.69 7.65 18.13
N LYS A 51 6.83 7.28 17.54
CA LYS A 51 7.84 8.22 17.04
C LYS A 51 7.46 8.77 15.68
N GLN A 52 7.13 7.86 14.75
CA GLN A 52 6.74 8.20 13.38
C GLN A 52 5.55 7.32 12.98
N LEU A 53 4.61 7.89 12.23
CA LEU A 53 3.42 7.20 11.74
C LEU A 53 3.10 7.70 10.33
N ARG A 54 2.91 6.77 9.40
CA ARG A 54 2.41 7.08 8.06
C ARG A 54 1.20 6.21 7.77
N ILE A 55 0.10 6.84 7.39
CA ILE A 55 -1.13 6.20 6.98
C ILE A 55 -1.40 6.66 5.56
N SER A 56 -1.30 5.75 4.62
CA SER A 56 -1.50 6.03 3.20
C SER A 56 -2.62 5.15 2.67
N ALA A 57 -3.47 5.74 1.84
CA ALA A 57 -4.64 5.05 1.32
C ALA A 57 -5.08 5.67 0.00
N GLY A 58 -5.56 4.82 -0.90
CA GLY A 58 -6.06 5.25 -2.21
C GLY A 58 -4.99 5.41 -3.27
N ASN A 59 -5.47 5.54 -4.50
CA ASN A 59 -4.64 5.67 -5.69
C ASN A 59 -5.15 6.82 -6.54
N PHE A 60 -4.23 7.68 -6.93
CA PHE A 60 -4.42 8.77 -7.86
C PHE A 60 -3.08 9.01 -8.54
N ASP A 61 -3.11 9.04 -9.86
CA ASP A 61 -1.92 9.34 -10.64
C ASP A 61 -2.17 10.51 -11.58
N SER A 62 -1.24 11.44 -11.55
CA SER A 62 -1.09 12.48 -12.55
C SER A 62 0.40 12.74 -12.75
N PRO A 63 0.77 13.45 -13.83
CA PRO A 63 2.14 13.90 -14.05
C PRO A 63 2.81 14.56 -12.83
N VAL A 64 2.03 15.25 -11.98
CA VAL A 64 2.53 16.04 -10.84
C VAL A 64 2.26 15.35 -9.50
N PHE A 65 1.11 14.70 -9.34
CA PHE A 65 0.67 14.11 -8.09
C PHE A 65 0.68 12.59 -8.18
N HIS A 66 1.40 11.95 -7.27
CA HIS A 66 1.52 10.50 -7.29
C HIS A 66 1.10 9.88 -5.96
N TYR A 67 0.03 9.08 -6.02
CA TYR A 67 -0.49 8.27 -4.92
C TYR A 67 -0.81 6.88 -5.48
N ASN A 68 -0.12 5.84 -5.02
CA ASN A 68 -0.36 4.48 -5.52
C ASN A 68 -0.47 3.48 -4.37
N THR A 69 -1.42 3.69 -3.46
CA THR A 69 -1.66 2.78 -2.33
C THR A 69 -2.94 1.99 -2.55
N MET A 70 -2.81 0.69 -2.74
CA MET A 70 -3.96 -0.21 -2.74
C MET A 70 -4.39 -0.49 -1.30
N GLY A 71 -5.69 -0.40 -1.02
CA GLY A 71 -6.20 -0.54 0.34
C GLY A 71 -5.65 0.54 1.27
N LEU A 72 -5.49 0.18 2.54
CA LEU A 72 -4.97 1.02 3.62
C LEU A 72 -3.65 0.44 4.10
N THR A 73 -2.59 1.25 4.07
CA THR A 73 -1.25 0.85 4.51
C THR A 73 -0.77 1.77 5.62
N ILE A 74 -0.32 1.18 6.72
CA ILE A 74 0.09 1.88 7.93
C ILE A 74 1.49 1.45 8.32
N TYR A 75 2.41 2.41 8.39
CA TYR A 75 3.76 2.25 8.91
C TYR A 75 3.89 3.00 10.23
N ALA A 76 4.41 2.34 11.26
CA ALA A 76 4.59 2.95 12.57
C ALA A 76 5.94 2.57 13.19
N VAL A 77 6.65 3.58 13.70
CA VAL A 77 7.92 3.42 14.42
C VAL A 77 7.67 3.72 15.90
N PRO A 78 7.85 2.73 16.81
CA PRO A 78 7.73 2.97 18.24
C PRO A 78 8.80 3.95 18.77
N SER A 79 8.45 4.80 19.72
CA SER A 79 9.40 5.60 20.51
C SER A 79 9.87 4.86 21.77
N THR A 80 9.22 3.74 22.12
CA THR A 80 9.47 2.91 23.29
C THR A 80 9.81 1.47 22.90
N SER A 81 10.58 0.78 23.75
CA SER A 81 10.80 -0.67 23.62
C SER A 81 9.65 -1.50 24.19
N ASN A 82 8.75 -0.89 24.98
CA ASN A 82 7.59 -1.59 25.53
C ASN A 82 6.49 -1.69 24.48
N LYS A 83 6.28 -2.90 23.96
CA LYS A 83 5.25 -3.18 22.95
C LYS A 83 3.83 -2.88 23.45
N HIS A 84 3.54 -3.16 24.72
CA HIS A 84 2.20 -2.95 25.27
C HIS A 84 1.82 -1.47 25.24
N ASP A 85 2.73 -0.60 25.67
CA ASP A 85 2.49 0.85 25.69
C ASP A 85 2.24 1.38 24.27
N PHE A 86 3.06 0.97 23.30
CA PHE A 86 2.87 1.31 21.89
C PHE A 86 1.50 0.88 21.36
N PHE A 87 1.12 -0.40 21.56
CA PHE A 87 -0.16 -0.92 21.04
C PHE A 87 -1.38 -0.36 21.78
N SER A 88 -1.23 -0.02 23.06
CA SER A 88 -2.27 0.66 23.85
C SER A 88 -2.60 2.07 23.35
N GLU A 89 -1.69 2.68 22.58
CA GLU A 89 -1.91 3.99 21.96
C GLU A 89 -2.38 3.87 20.50
N ILE A 90 -1.67 3.11 19.66
CA ILE A 90 -1.95 3.07 18.21
C ILE A 90 -3.25 2.33 17.89
N ASN A 91 -3.57 1.22 18.56
CA ASN A 91 -4.75 0.42 18.20
C ASN A 91 -6.06 1.19 18.50
N PRO A 92 -6.24 1.85 19.66
CA PRO A 92 -7.42 2.69 19.89
C PRO A 92 -7.52 3.87 18.93
N PHE A 93 -6.38 4.48 18.56
CA PHE A 93 -6.34 5.54 17.55
C PHE A 93 -6.88 5.05 16.20
N LEU A 94 -6.37 3.91 15.71
CA LEU A 94 -6.80 3.32 14.45
C LEU A 94 -8.23 2.78 14.50
N MET A 95 -8.65 2.17 15.61
CA MET A 95 -10.03 1.73 15.81
C MET A 95 -10.99 2.91 15.78
N ASN A 96 -10.62 4.05 16.36
CA ASN A 96 -11.46 5.25 16.25
C ASN A 96 -11.52 5.76 14.81
N LEU A 97 -10.39 5.74 14.10
CA LEU A 97 -10.23 6.31 12.77
C LEU A 97 -10.83 5.46 11.64
N PHE A 98 -10.75 4.13 11.73
CA PHE A 98 -11.21 3.24 10.67
C PHE A 98 -12.32 2.29 11.10
N LYS A 99 -12.68 2.25 12.40
CA LYS A 99 -13.64 1.30 12.97
C LYS A 99 -13.26 -0.17 12.74
N ILE A 100 -11.94 -0.42 12.67
CA ILE A 100 -11.36 -1.75 12.48
C ILE A 100 -10.71 -2.19 13.79
N ASP A 101 -11.12 -3.36 14.28
CA ASP A 101 -10.49 -4.00 15.43
C ASP A 101 -9.17 -4.64 14.98
N ILE A 102 -8.06 -4.12 15.50
CA ILE A 102 -6.70 -4.51 15.12
C ILE A 102 -6.04 -5.10 16.37
N GLN A 103 -5.57 -6.33 16.26
CA GLN A 103 -4.78 -6.98 17.30
C GLN A 103 -3.30 -6.67 17.12
N ASP A 104 -2.56 -6.57 18.23
CA ASP A 104 -1.11 -6.35 18.26
C ASP A 104 -0.36 -7.34 17.35
N SER A 105 -0.83 -8.59 17.33
CA SER A 105 -0.25 -9.67 16.54
C SER A 105 -0.55 -9.60 15.05
N ASN A 106 -1.42 -8.69 14.58
CA ASN A 106 -1.68 -8.51 13.16
C ASN A 106 -0.53 -7.80 12.43
N TRP A 107 0.31 -7.06 13.14
CA TRP A 107 1.39 -6.28 12.54
C TRP A 107 2.60 -7.14 12.16
N ILE A 108 3.28 -6.77 11.07
CA ILE A 108 4.59 -7.35 10.72
C ILE A 108 5.71 -6.33 10.94
N LEU A 109 6.93 -6.81 11.15
CA LEU A 109 8.11 -5.95 11.13
C LEU A 109 8.61 -5.84 9.69
N SER A 110 8.58 -4.63 9.12
CA SER A 110 9.27 -4.27 7.87
C SER A 110 10.65 -3.66 8.18
N LYS A 111 11.31 -3.01 7.21
CA LYS A 111 12.68 -2.45 7.29
C LYS A 111 13.04 -1.86 8.66
N ASN A 112 12.32 -0.82 9.06
CA ASN A 112 12.55 -0.08 10.31
C ASN A 112 11.25 0.33 11.01
N ALA A 113 10.13 -0.25 10.59
CA ALA A 113 8.80 0.11 11.05
C ALA A 113 7.92 -1.15 11.17
N LEU A 114 6.92 -1.08 12.06
CA LEU A 114 5.80 -1.99 12.05
C LEU A 114 4.88 -1.63 10.88
N LEU A 115 4.44 -2.64 10.13
CA LEU A 115 3.60 -2.52 8.96
C LEU A 115 2.28 -3.27 9.19
N LEU A 116 1.18 -2.56 8.96
CA LEU A 116 -0.15 -3.12 8.84
C LEU A 116 -0.72 -2.77 7.47
N HIS A 117 -1.24 -3.77 6.77
CA HIS A 117 -1.95 -3.57 5.51
C HIS A 117 -3.35 -4.17 5.59
N ILE A 118 -4.32 -3.38 5.16
CA ILE A 118 -5.74 -3.74 5.17
C ILE A 118 -6.27 -3.56 3.74
N PRO A 119 -6.65 -4.65 3.04
CA PRO A 119 -7.03 -4.57 1.63
C PRO A 119 -8.27 -3.72 1.34
N GLN A 120 -9.17 -3.57 2.32
CA GLN A 120 -10.45 -2.87 2.22
C GLN A 120 -10.73 -2.04 3.48
N TYR A 121 -11.19 -0.81 3.30
CA TYR A 121 -11.44 0.13 4.38
C TYR A 121 -12.49 1.15 3.96
N GLU A 122 -13.06 1.88 4.92
CA GLU A 122 -13.95 3.01 4.66
C GLU A 122 -13.21 4.34 4.86
N MET A 123 -13.27 5.23 3.87
CA MET A 123 -12.58 6.53 3.93
C MET A 123 -13.35 7.58 4.76
N SER A 124 -14.65 7.41 4.96
CA SER A 124 -15.52 8.38 5.64
C SER A 124 -14.99 8.88 7.00
N PRO A 125 -14.50 8.03 7.92
CA PRO A 125 -14.02 8.53 9.19
C PRO A 125 -12.63 9.20 9.10
N MET A 126 -11.81 8.85 8.11
CA MET A 126 -10.61 9.64 7.77
C MET A 126 -11.00 11.03 7.25
N ASN A 127 -11.95 11.13 6.32
CA ASN A 127 -12.44 12.42 5.83
C ASN A 127 -12.94 13.29 6.99
N LYS A 128 -13.61 12.70 7.98
CA LYS A 128 -14.02 13.40 9.21
C LYS A 128 -12.82 13.91 10.02
N LEU A 129 -11.81 13.07 10.26
CA LEU A 129 -10.58 13.50 10.95
C LEU A 129 -9.90 14.65 10.19
N LEU A 130 -9.80 14.55 8.86
CA LEU A 130 -9.21 15.60 8.04
C LEU A 130 -9.99 16.91 8.17
N MET A 131 -11.32 16.88 8.12
CA MET A 131 -12.15 18.08 8.36
C MET A 131 -11.90 18.68 9.75
N GLU A 132 -11.81 17.86 10.79
CA GLU A 132 -11.53 18.33 12.16
C GLU A 132 -10.13 18.95 12.30
N LEU A 133 -9.11 18.38 11.63
CA LEU A 133 -7.74 18.87 11.68
C LEU A 133 -7.52 20.14 10.85
N THR A 134 -8.22 20.24 9.72
CA THR A 134 -7.96 21.27 8.69
C THR A 134 -8.98 22.40 8.70
N ASN A 135 -10.14 22.20 9.32
CA ASN A 135 -11.28 23.11 9.32
C ASN A 135 -11.79 23.47 7.91
N ILE A 136 -11.54 22.62 6.92
CA ILE A 136 -12.10 22.73 5.58
C ILE A 136 -13.00 21.54 5.28
N LYS A 137 -13.90 21.68 4.32
CA LYS A 137 -14.67 20.54 3.80
C LYS A 137 -13.71 19.63 3.03
N VAL A 138 -13.72 18.35 3.39
CA VAL A 138 -12.86 17.33 2.78
C VAL A 138 -13.73 16.22 2.22
N GLN A 139 -13.56 15.96 0.93
CA GLN A 139 -14.04 14.76 0.28
C GLN A 139 -12.90 14.21 -0.55
N THR A 140 -12.42 13.02 -0.18
CA THR A 140 -11.33 12.35 -0.87
C THR A 140 -11.44 10.85 -0.70
N ASP A 141 -10.84 10.13 -1.64
CA ASP A 141 -10.55 8.70 -1.57
C ASP A 141 -9.04 8.44 -1.54
N VAL A 142 -8.22 9.50 -1.44
CA VAL A 142 -6.76 9.43 -1.49
C VAL A 142 -6.15 10.32 -0.41
N VAL A 143 -5.37 9.73 0.48
CA VAL A 143 -4.72 10.44 1.59
C VAL A 143 -3.33 9.90 1.86
N ASP A 144 -2.44 10.80 2.24
CA ASP A 144 -1.17 10.50 2.88
C ASP A 144 -1.08 11.33 4.17
N PHE A 145 -1.33 10.66 5.30
CA PHE A 145 -1.22 11.22 6.65
C PHE A 145 0.13 10.82 7.21
N LEU A 146 0.93 11.80 7.60
CA LEU A 146 2.27 11.58 8.09
C LEU A 146 2.55 12.38 9.34
N TYR A 147 2.95 11.67 10.39
CA TYR A 147 3.37 12.20 11.66
C TYR A 147 4.83 11.83 11.92
N ASP A 148 5.63 12.82 12.32
CA ASP A 148 6.99 12.64 12.81
C ASP A 148 7.21 13.49 14.05
N SER A 149 7.25 12.83 15.21
CA SER A 149 7.53 13.37 16.54
C SER A 149 6.53 14.44 17.03
N ASP A 150 6.39 15.54 16.32
CA ASP A 150 5.38 16.57 16.55
C ASP A 150 4.92 17.27 15.28
N LYS A 151 5.55 17.00 14.15
CA LYS A 151 5.14 17.53 12.86
C LYS A 151 4.12 16.59 12.23
N LEU A 152 2.95 17.13 11.91
CA LEU A 152 1.95 16.48 11.09
C LEU A 152 1.96 17.10 9.69
N VAL A 153 2.06 16.24 8.68
CA VAL A 153 1.83 16.58 7.28
C VAL A 153 0.69 15.71 6.77
N VAL A 154 -0.35 16.33 6.20
CA VAL A 154 -1.43 15.58 5.56
C VAL A 154 -1.63 16.11 4.16
N SER A 155 -1.60 15.20 3.18
CA SER A 155 -1.80 15.52 1.76
C SER A 155 -2.93 14.66 1.21
N PHE A 156 -3.82 15.24 0.41
CA PHE A 156 -4.94 14.51 -0.19
C PHE A 156 -5.41 15.17 -1.48
N ILE A 157 -6.00 14.36 -2.37
CA ILE A 157 -6.66 14.86 -3.58
C ILE A 157 -8.10 15.20 -3.24
N ASN A 158 -8.43 16.48 -3.22
CA ASN A 158 -9.73 16.95 -2.80
C ASN A 158 -10.69 16.97 -4.00
N THR A 159 -11.75 16.15 -3.93
CA THR A 159 -12.78 16.10 -4.97
C THR A 159 -13.86 17.16 -4.76
N ASP A 160 -13.86 17.87 -3.62
CA ASP A 160 -14.74 19.03 -3.41
C ASP A 160 -14.24 20.21 -4.24
N ARG A 161 -14.91 20.44 -5.38
CA ARG A 161 -14.61 21.53 -6.33
C ARG A 161 -15.19 22.87 -5.88
N SER A 162 -15.10 23.22 -4.60
CA SER A 162 -15.51 24.55 -4.15
C SER A 162 -14.79 25.61 -4.99
N ALA A 163 -15.57 26.37 -5.76
CA ALA A 163 -15.07 27.43 -6.62
C ALA A 163 -14.33 28.51 -5.82
N ILE A 164 -14.64 28.68 -4.53
CA ILE A 164 -14.01 29.67 -3.67
C ILE A 164 -13.10 28.97 -2.66
N ILE A 165 -11.82 29.37 -2.66
CA ILE A 165 -10.83 29.05 -1.63
C ILE A 165 -10.64 30.34 -0.82
N LYS A 166 -10.91 30.28 0.48
CA LYS A 166 -10.85 31.46 1.37
C LYS A 166 -9.79 31.25 2.43
N SER A 167 -9.19 32.36 2.84
CA SER A 167 -8.41 32.41 4.08
C SER A 167 -9.30 32.00 5.24
N SER A 168 -8.98 30.85 5.81
CA SER A 168 -9.74 30.24 6.91
C SER A 168 -9.41 30.91 8.25
N ASP A 169 -8.16 31.36 8.42
CA ASP A 169 -7.63 31.95 9.66
C ASP A 169 -6.36 32.81 9.36
N PRO A 170 -6.26 34.06 9.86
CA PRO A 170 -5.07 34.91 9.69
C PRO A 170 -3.75 34.32 10.23
N SER A 171 -3.82 33.32 11.12
CA SER A 171 -2.66 32.63 11.68
C SER A 171 -2.15 31.46 10.82
N VAL A 172 -2.86 31.14 9.74
CA VAL A 172 -2.50 30.08 8.79
C VAL A 172 -1.83 30.72 7.59
N TYR A 173 -0.62 30.26 7.29
CA TYR A 173 0.04 30.59 6.02
C TYR A 173 -0.62 29.77 4.91
N GLU A 174 -1.41 30.44 4.07
CA GLU A 174 -2.13 29.82 2.96
C GLU A 174 -1.51 30.24 1.61
N GLU A 175 -1.08 29.24 0.85
CA GLU A 175 -0.45 29.42 -0.45
C GLU A 175 -1.15 28.55 -1.48
N ILE A 176 -1.62 29.16 -2.57
CA ILE A 176 -2.36 28.50 -3.63
C ILE A 176 -1.56 28.60 -4.92
N GLY A 177 -1.04 27.48 -5.42
CA GLY A 177 -0.41 27.40 -6.73
C GLY A 177 -1.42 26.95 -7.78
N ILE A 178 -1.55 27.70 -8.87
CA ILE A 178 -2.33 27.32 -10.05
C ILE A 178 -1.32 27.09 -11.18
N PHE A 179 -1.25 25.86 -11.67
CA PHE A 179 -0.24 25.43 -12.64
C PHE A 179 -0.87 24.74 -13.82
N LEU A 180 -0.20 24.89 -14.96
CA LEU A 180 -0.45 24.17 -16.19
C LEU A 180 0.86 23.53 -16.61
N ILE A 181 0.76 22.32 -17.18
CA ILE A 181 1.91 21.60 -17.73
C ILE A 181 2.20 22.20 -19.10
N ASP A 182 3.39 22.76 -19.27
CA ASP A 182 3.84 23.34 -20.54
C ASP A 182 3.91 22.26 -21.62
N ASP A 183 3.59 22.60 -22.87
CA ASP A 183 3.61 21.67 -24.01
C ASP A 183 5.00 21.07 -24.28
N ASN A 184 6.07 21.71 -23.84
CA ASN A 184 7.44 21.18 -23.95
C ASN A 184 7.78 20.16 -22.85
N SER A 185 6.87 19.90 -21.91
CA SER A 185 7.06 18.90 -20.87
C SER A 185 7.06 17.50 -21.47
N THR A 186 7.88 16.64 -20.88
CA THR A 186 7.94 15.21 -21.14
C THR A 186 7.48 14.43 -19.90
N ALA A 187 7.42 13.10 -19.99
CA ALA A 187 7.15 12.27 -18.81
C ALA A 187 8.31 12.32 -17.79
N ASP A 188 9.52 12.58 -18.27
CA ASP A 188 10.73 12.55 -17.45
C ASP A 188 11.08 13.93 -16.88
N ASP A 189 10.72 15.00 -17.59
CA ASP A 189 11.02 16.39 -17.27
C ASP A 189 9.75 17.24 -17.47
N MET A 190 9.28 17.91 -16.41
CA MET A 190 8.07 18.72 -16.46
C MET A 190 8.32 20.19 -16.15
N ILE A 191 7.71 21.03 -16.97
CA ILE A 191 7.71 22.47 -16.79
C ILE A 191 6.28 22.87 -16.40
N LEU A 192 6.13 23.39 -15.18
CA LEU A 192 4.86 23.90 -14.68
C LEU A 192 4.88 25.42 -14.72
N SER A 193 3.98 26.02 -15.47
CA SER A 193 3.84 27.47 -15.56
C SER A 193 2.52 27.93 -14.94
N GLY A 194 2.55 29.07 -14.25
CA GLY A 194 1.32 29.66 -13.72
C GLY A 194 1.55 30.71 -12.65
N LEU A 195 0.68 30.67 -11.63
CA LEU A 195 0.56 31.70 -10.62
C LEU A 195 0.56 31.08 -9.23
N ARG A 196 1.23 31.73 -8.29
CA ARG A 196 1.11 31.47 -6.86
C ARG A 196 0.37 32.64 -6.23
N VAL A 197 -0.61 32.31 -5.41
CA VAL A 197 -1.41 33.25 -4.63
C VAL A 197 -1.11 33.02 -3.16
N VAL A 198 -0.57 34.01 -2.46
CA VAL A 198 -0.37 33.94 -1.00
C VAL A 198 -1.44 34.79 -0.33
N LEU A 199 -2.36 34.15 0.38
CA LEU A 199 -3.42 34.88 1.07
C LEU A 199 -2.87 35.56 2.32
N GLY A 200 -3.37 36.75 2.63
CA GLY A 200 -2.92 37.60 3.73
C GLY A 200 -1.82 38.61 3.35
N GLU A 201 -1.22 38.51 2.17
CA GLU A 201 -0.20 39.46 1.69
C GLU A 201 -0.81 40.63 0.89
N GLU A 202 -0.15 41.81 0.94
CA GLU A 202 -0.57 43.01 0.19
C GLU A 202 -0.46 42.82 -1.33
N SER A 203 0.56 42.09 -1.78
CA SER A 203 0.76 41.71 -3.19
C SER A 203 0.72 40.19 -3.31
N PRO A 204 -0.50 39.60 -3.32
CA PRO A 204 -0.65 38.15 -3.14
C PRO A 204 -0.24 37.35 -4.38
N LEU A 205 0.00 37.98 -5.54
CA LEU A 205 0.13 37.29 -6.84
C LEU A 205 1.58 37.23 -7.33
N PHE A 206 2.06 36.00 -7.60
CA PHE A 206 3.42 35.74 -8.07
C PHE A 206 3.41 34.85 -9.31
N LYS A 207 3.95 35.35 -10.43
CA LYS A 207 4.21 34.50 -11.61
C LYS A 207 5.27 33.47 -11.25
N THR A 208 5.00 32.21 -11.54
CA THR A 208 5.83 31.10 -11.11
C THR A 208 6.04 30.12 -12.25
N LEU A 209 7.29 29.68 -12.38
CA LEU A 209 7.70 28.58 -13.24
C LEU A 209 8.41 27.56 -12.35
N PHE A 210 7.98 26.31 -12.41
CA PHE A 210 8.71 25.20 -11.83
C PHE A 210 9.24 24.31 -12.93
N HIS A 211 10.47 23.85 -12.73
CA HIS A 211 11.06 22.75 -13.47
C HIS A 211 11.18 21.60 -12.47
N ILE A 212 10.49 20.49 -12.73
CA ILE A 212 10.45 19.34 -11.84
C ILE A 212 10.78 18.07 -12.62
N LYS A 213 11.50 17.18 -11.95
CA LYS A 213 11.72 15.81 -12.39
C LYS A 213 10.81 14.90 -11.55
N PRO A 214 9.74 14.31 -12.12
CA PRO A 214 8.89 13.38 -11.37
C PRO A 214 9.68 12.13 -10.98
N ARG A 215 9.65 11.79 -9.69
CA ARG A 215 10.31 10.58 -9.18
C ARG A 215 9.53 9.31 -9.50
N PHE A 216 8.22 9.41 -9.67
CA PHE A 216 7.33 8.29 -9.99
C PHE A 216 6.74 8.53 -11.38
N ARG A 217 6.88 7.54 -12.24
CA ARG A 217 6.50 7.57 -13.66
C ARG A 217 5.68 6.33 -13.97
N SER A 218 4.68 6.46 -14.83
CA SER A 218 3.68 5.42 -15.03
C SER A 218 4.06 4.50 -16.19
N VAL A 219 3.99 3.18 -15.97
CA VAL A 219 4.18 2.13 -16.98
C VAL A 219 2.94 1.26 -17.05
N SER A 220 2.58 0.78 -18.24
CA SER A 220 1.46 -0.12 -18.41
C SER A 220 1.85 -1.58 -18.22
N THR A 221 1.22 -2.23 -17.24
CA THR A 221 1.34 -3.68 -17.00
C THR A 221 -0.02 -4.31 -16.79
N THR A 222 -0.15 -5.57 -17.16
CA THR A 222 -1.35 -6.38 -16.87
C THR A 222 -0.95 -7.59 -16.05
N SER A 223 -1.74 -7.88 -15.01
CA SER A 223 -1.53 -9.04 -14.14
C SER A 223 -2.82 -9.85 -14.04
N GLU A 224 -2.72 -11.16 -14.10
CA GLU A 224 -3.84 -12.08 -13.96
C GLU A 224 -3.45 -13.31 -13.12
N VAL A 225 -4.43 -13.92 -12.45
CA VAL A 225 -4.23 -15.14 -11.67
C VAL A 225 -4.61 -16.35 -12.51
N ILE A 226 -3.67 -17.26 -12.66
CA ILE A 226 -3.87 -18.58 -13.26
C ILE A 226 -4.13 -19.57 -12.13
N ARG A 227 -5.33 -20.14 -12.09
CA ARG A 227 -5.72 -21.16 -11.11
C ARG A 227 -4.89 -22.43 -11.30
N ASN A 228 -4.30 -22.92 -10.21
CA ASN A 228 -3.50 -24.14 -10.22
C ASN A 228 -3.53 -24.82 -8.83
N GLY A 229 -4.72 -25.22 -8.39
CA GLY A 229 -4.93 -25.86 -7.09
C GLY A 229 -4.46 -24.96 -5.93
N LEU A 230 -3.60 -25.50 -5.06
CA LEU A 230 -3.00 -24.76 -3.94
C LEU A 230 -1.78 -23.91 -4.36
N HIS A 231 -1.40 -23.93 -5.64
CA HIS A 231 -0.21 -23.25 -6.16
C HIS A 231 -0.58 -22.28 -7.30
N PRO A 232 -1.47 -21.30 -7.05
CA PRO A 232 -1.88 -20.34 -8.07
C PRO A 232 -0.67 -19.59 -8.62
N LYS A 233 -0.72 -19.22 -9.90
CA LYS A 233 0.36 -18.45 -10.53
C LYS A 233 -0.14 -17.05 -10.87
N VAL A 234 0.68 -16.03 -10.62
CA VAL A 234 0.43 -14.69 -11.11
C VAL A 234 1.20 -14.52 -12.41
N LYS A 235 0.46 -14.36 -13.51
CA LYS A 235 1.03 -14.01 -14.80
C LYS A 235 1.02 -12.49 -14.93
N THR A 236 2.18 -11.90 -15.21
CA THR A 236 2.30 -10.46 -15.47
C THR A 236 3.00 -10.20 -16.79
N THR A 237 2.41 -9.30 -17.58
CA THR A 237 2.91 -8.86 -18.88
C THR A 237 3.21 -7.36 -18.83
N ILE A 238 4.39 -6.97 -19.29
CA ILE A 238 4.79 -5.56 -19.45
C ILE A 238 4.62 -5.18 -20.92
N SER A 239 4.01 -4.02 -21.18
CA SER A 239 3.86 -3.54 -22.56
C SER A 239 5.23 -3.22 -23.18
N SER A 240 5.59 -3.94 -24.25
CA SER A 240 6.91 -3.86 -24.91
C SER A 240 7.30 -2.46 -25.40
N LYS A 241 6.34 -1.57 -25.65
CA LYS A 241 6.58 -0.18 -26.05
C LYS A 241 7.06 0.74 -24.92
N GLN A 242 6.97 0.30 -23.67
CA GLN A 242 7.33 1.06 -22.46
C GLN A 242 8.31 0.27 -21.55
N ALA A 243 8.83 -0.84 -22.04
CA ALA A 243 9.44 -1.86 -21.19
C ALA A 243 10.87 -1.55 -20.76
N HIS A 244 11.49 -0.45 -21.20
CA HIS A 244 12.73 0.03 -20.61
C HIS A 244 12.73 1.56 -20.58
N PRO A 245 13.11 2.18 -19.45
CA PRO A 245 13.38 3.60 -19.40
C PRO A 245 14.36 4.02 -20.50
N SER A 246 14.01 5.07 -21.25
CA SER A 246 14.83 5.59 -22.35
C SER A 246 15.39 6.98 -22.06
N ASP A 247 15.18 7.47 -20.83
CA ASP A 247 15.72 8.72 -20.31
C ASP A 247 17.26 8.63 -20.27
N PRO A 248 17.98 9.56 -20.93
CA PRO A 248 19.45 9.54 -20.94
C PRO A 248 20.07 9.82 -19.57
N ASP A 249 19.32 10.39 -18.62
CA ASP A 249 19.82 10.74 -17.29
C ASP A 249 19.75 9.56 -16.30
N VAL A 250 19.04 8.49 -16.65
CA VAL A 250 18.89 7.31 -15.78
C VAL A 250 19.83 6.18 -16.21
N MET A 251 20.48 5.58 -15.23
CA MET A 251 21.38 4.44 -15.43
C MET A 251 21.03 3.30 -14.48
N ASP A 252 21.63 2.13 -14.72
CA ASP A 252 21.55 0.95 -13.85
C ASP A 252 20.12 0.50 -13.50
N CYS A 253 19.19 0.72 -14.43
CA CYS A 253 17.80 0.33 -14.28
C CYS A 253 17.65 -1.18 -14.05
N LYS A 254 16.96 -1.52 -12.96
CA LYS A 254 16.55 -2.90 -12.66
C LYS A 254 15.06 -2.98 -12.49
N LEU A 255 14.49 -4.08 -12.95
CA LEU A 255 13.07 -4.36 -12.80
C LEU A 255 12.80 -5.09 -11.49
N TYR A 256 11.81 -4.60 -10.77
CA TYR A 256 11.38 -5.13 -9.49
C TYR A 256 9.88 -5.45 -9.50
N TYR A 257 9.52 -6.33 -8.58
CA TYR A 257 8.17 -6.83 -8.40
C TYR A 257 7.83 -6.78 -6.91
N TYR A 258 6.93 -5.88 -6.53
CA TYR A 258 6.52 -5.65 -5.15
C TYR A 258 5.10 -6.16 -4.90
N LEU A 259 4.90 -6.84 -3.77
CA LEU A 259 3.65 -7.48 -3.40
C LEU A 259 3.34 -7.29 -1.91
N THR A 260 2.06 -7.05 -1.64
CA THR A 260 1.42 -7.21 -0.34
C THR A 260 0.50 -8.44 -0.40
N LEU A 261 0.94 -9.54 0.21
CA LEU A 261 0.19 -10.79 0.22
C LEU A 261 -0.58 -10.92 1.52
N SER A 262 -1.87 -11.26 1.45
CA SER A 262 -2.61 -11.63 2.66
C SER A 262 -2.07 -12.93 3.25
N LYS A 263 -2.25 -13.17 4.55
CA LYS A 263 -1.82 -14.40 5.24
C LYS A 263 -2.38 -15.70 4.66
N SER A 264 -3.34 -15.66 3.74
CA SER A 264 -3.82 -16.86 3.04
C SER A 264 -2.85 -17.35 1.95
N LEU A 265 -1.92 -16.51 1.52
CA LEU A 265 -0.97 -16.75 0.44
C LEU A 265 0.44 -16.43 0.92
N PHE A 266 1.42 -17.15 0.40
CA PHE A 266 2.82 -16.90 0.65
C PHE A 266 3.63 -17.25 -0.59
N ILE A 267 4.90 -16.88 -0.55
CA ILE A 267 5.88 -17.20 -1.58
C ILE A 267 6.87 -18.20 -1.00
N ASP A 268 7.08 -19.30 -1.70
CA ASP A 268 8.16 -20.22 -1.42
C ASP A 268 9.44 -19.70 -2.08
N LYS A 269 10.45 -19.38 -1.27
CA LYS A 269 11.76 -18.91 -1.74
C LYS A 269 12.50 -19.91 -2.64
N TYR A 270 12.13 -21.19 -2.61
CA TYR A 270 12.73 -22.23 -3.45
C TYR A 270 11.93 -22.49 -4.75
N ASP A 271 10.74 -21.89 -4.89
CA ASP A 271 9.84 -22.08 -6.03
C ASP A 271 9.23 -20.72 -6.46
N LEU A 272 10.09 -19.79 -6.89
CA LEU A 272 9.67 -18.45 -7.36
C LEU A 272 9.28 -18.42 -8.85
N GLY A 273 9.81 -19.37 -9.63
CA GLY A 273 9.89 -19.28 -11.09
C GLY A 273 11.23 -18.73 -11.57
N ASP A 274 11.59 -19.04 -12.82
CA ASP A 274 12.94 -18.81 -13.37
C ASP A 274 13.31 -17.31 -13.51
N ASN A 275 12.31 -16.43 -13.52
CA ASN A 275 12.50 -15.01 -13.79
C ASN A 275 12.73 -14.16 -12.54
N PHE A 276 12.59 -14.74 -11.34
CA PHE A 276 12.55 -13.96 -10.10
C PHE A 276 13.72 -14.30 -9.17
N LYS A 277 14.28 -13.26 -8.56
CA LYS A 277 15.26 -13.36 -7.49
C LYS A 277 14.73 -12.69 -6.24
N PHE A 278 14.94 -13.34 -5.12
CA PHE A 278 14.46 -12.85 -3.84
C PHE A 278 15.29 -11.67 -3.34
N VAL A 279 14.65 -10.55 -3.00
CA VAL A 279 15.32 -9.38 -2.38
C VAL A 279 14.98 -9.31 -0.89
N LEU A 280 13.69 -9.30 -0.54
CA LEU A 280 13.23 -9.29 0.86
C LEU A 280 11.84 -9.93 1.04
N ASN A 281 11.62 -10.48 2.25
CA ASN A 281 10.36 -11.02 2.75
C ASN A 281 10.19 -10.53 4.18
N PHE A 282 9.21 -9.67 4.40
CA PHE A 282 8.78 -9.34 5.75
C PHE A 282 7.45 -10.05 6.03
N GLY A 283 7.30 -10.57 7.25
CA GLY A 283 6.13 -11.35 7.67
C GLY A 283 6.48 -12.81 7.99
N ASN A 284 5.48 -13.68 7.90
CA ASN A 284 5.62 -15.08 8.27
C ASN A 284 6.26 -15.89 7.12
N ASN A 285 7.36 -16.58 7.42
CA ASN A 285 8.15 -17.37 6.47
C ASN A 285 8.04 -18.89 6.70
N ASP A 286 7.22 -19.33 7.65
CA ASP A 286 6.95 -20.74 7.86
C ASP A 286 6.05 -21.24 6.73
N LEU A 287 6.53 -22.18 5.93
CA LEU A 287 5.82 -22.67 4.74
C LEU A 287 4.74 -23.70 5.10
N GLU A 288 4.77 -24.24 6.33
CA GLU A 288 3.90 -25.34 6.77
C GLU A 288 2.72 -24.86 7.62
N LEU A 289 2.79 -23.66 8.18
CA LEU A 289 1.71 -23.13 9.01
C LEU A 289 0.43 -22.90 8.18
N PRO A 290 -0.74 -23.37 8.66
CA PRO A 290 -2.02 -23.05 8.05
C PRO A 290 -2.43 -21.60 8.37
N GLU A 291 -3.33 -21.03 7.57
CA GLU A 291 -3.73 -19.62 7.67
C GLU A 291 -4.28 -19.24 9.05
N TYR A 292 -5.07 -20.12 9.66
CA TYR A 292 -5.70 -19.88 10.97
C TYR A 292 -4.72 -19.94 12.16
N LYS A 293 -3.45 -20.28 11.93
CA LYS A 293 -2.38 -20.20 12.93
C LYS A 293 -1.51 -18.96 12.77
N ILE A 294 -1.74 -18.17 11.72
CA ILE A 294 -1.04 -16.93 11.45
C ILE A 294 -1.87 -15.77 11.95
N ASN A 295 -1.28 -15.00 12.86
CA ASN A 295 -1.92 -13.85 13.45
C ASN A 295 -1.65 -12.59 12.63
N GLU A 296 -0.48 -12.52 11.99
CA GLU A 296 -0.07 -11.42 11.14
C GLU A 296 -1.02 -11.22 9.94
N TRP A 297 -1.11 -10.00 9.41
CA TRP A 297 -1.96 -9.72 8.25
C TRP A 297 -1.49 -10.44 6.98
N GLY A 298 -0.18 -10.70 6.87
CA GLY A 298 0.41 -11.35 5.70
C GLY A 298 1.90 -11.04 5.52
N ASN A 299 2.30 -10.74 4.29
CA ASN A 299 3.69 -10.54 3.89
C ASN A 299 3.88 -9.30 3.01
N GLU A 300 5.01 -8.62 3.18
CA GLU A 300 5.54 -7.61 2.28
C GLU A 300 6.76 -8.20 1.56
N VAL A 301 6.69 -8.28 0.23
CA VAL A 301 7.69 -8.97 -0.59
C VAL A 301 8.18 -8.07 -1.71
N LEU A 302 9.49 -8.09 -1.93
CA LEU A 302 10.13 -7.47 -3.08
C LEU A 302 11.03 -8.50 -3.77
N LEU A 303 10.87 -8.61 -5.08
CA LEU A 303 11.63 -9.50 -5.95
C LEU A 303 12.32 -8.67 -7.04
N GLU A 304 13.52 -9.08 -7.44
CA GLU A 304 14.19 -8.58 -8.64
C GLU A 304 13.82 -9.49 -9.81
N VAL A 305 13.49 -8.91 -10.96
CA VAL A 305 13.16 -9.65 -12.18
C VAL A 305 14.40 -9.74 -13.07
N SER A 306 14.80 -10.97 -13.40
CA SER A 306 15.99 -11.27 -14.20
C SER A 306 15.73 -11.26 -15.71
N ASP A 307 14.55 -11.70 -16.15
CA ASP A 307 14.14 -11.68 -17.55
C ASP A 307 12.67 -11.24 -17.66
N TRP A 308 12.46 -10.13 -18.37
CA TRP A 308 11.15 -9.54 -18.64
C TRP A 308 10.83 -9.49 -20.14
N SER A 309 11.66 -10.11 -20.99
CA SER A 309 11.42 -10.21 -22.43
C SER A 309 10.17 -11.03 -22.79
N LYS A 310 9.63 -11.76 -21.82
CA LYS A 310 8.46 -12.63 -21.91
C LYS A 310 7.54 -12.41 -20.72
N ASP A 311 6.36 -13.02 -20.79
CA ASP A 311 5.44 -13.10 -19.66
C ASP A 311 6.14 -13.68 -18.43
N MET A 312 5.98 -12.99 -17.30
CA MET A 312 6.54 -13.38 -16.02
C MET A 312 5.50 -14.20 -15.25
N TYR A 313 5.93 -15.35 -14.72
CA TYR A 313 5.06 -16.25 -13.96
C TYR A 313 5.60 -16.40 -12.55
N LEU A 314 4.97 -15.73 -11.59
CA LEU A 314 5.28 -15.89 -10.18
C LEU A 314 4.43 -17.02 -9.60
N ASN A 315 5.07 -18.02 -9.02
CA ASN A 315 4.37 -19.07 -8.29
C ASN A 315 4.00 -18.56 -6.89
N LEU A 316 2.72 -18.62 -6.55
CA LEU A 316 2.21 -18.39 -5.20
C LEU A 316 1.80 -19.73 -4.59
N HIS A 317 1.81 -19.78 -3.26
CA HIS A 317 1.38 -20.94 -2.49
C HIS A 317 0.25 -20.51 -1.55
N SER A 318 -0.88 -21.20 -1.61
CA SER A 318 -1.99 -20.96 -0.70
C SER A 318 -1.84 -21.79 0.57
N ARG A 319 -2.08 -21.17 1.72
CA ARG A 319 -2.12 -21.88 3.00
C ARG A 319 -3.43 -22.63 3.16
N TYR A 320 -3.38 -23.72 3.91
CA TYR A 320 -4.59 -24.44 4.32
C TYR A 320 -5.54 -23.51 5.06
N GLN A 321 -6.78 -23.48 4.59
CA GLN A 321 -7.87 -22.69 5.16
C GLN A 321 -8.72 -23.54 6.10
N LEU A 322 -9.48 -22.89 6.99
CA LEU A 322 -10.50 -23.59 7.76
C LEU A 322 -11.57 -24.19 6.81
N PRO A 323 -12.10 -25.40 7.11
CA PRO A 323 -13.21 -25.97 6.38
C PRO A 323 -14.40 -25.01 6.32
N SER A 324 -15.03 -24.91 5.15
CA SER A 324 -16.19 -24.04 4.99
C SER A 324 -17.45 -24.70 5.55
N GLN A 325 -18.25 -23.94 6.31
CA GLN A 325 -19.61 -24.36 6.69
C GLN A 325 -20.64 -24.12 5.57
N SER A 326 -20.25 -23.50 4.45
CA SER A 326 -21.11 -23.41 3.26
C SER A 326 -20.79 -24.55 2.30
N HIS A 327 -21.68 -24.80 1.32
CA HIS A 327 -21.40 -25.72 0.21
C HIS A 327 -20.32 -25.19 -0.77
N SER A 328 -19.62 -24.11 -0.43
CA SER A 328 -18.52 -23.60 -1.26
C SER A 328 -17.31 -24.53 -1.18
N THR A 329 -16.79 -24.89 -2.35
CA THR A 329 -15.58 -25.71 -2.50
C THR A 329 -14.29 -24.86 -2.53
N SER A 330 -14.43 -23.53 -2.48
CA SER A 330 -13.29 -22.60 -2.43
C SER A 330 -13.58 -21.38 -1.56
N LYS A 331 -12.51 -20.77 -1.04
CA LYS A 331 -12.50 -19.47 -0.38
C LYS A 331 -11.86 -18.47 -1.33
N GLN A 332 -12.60 -17.41 -1.64
CA GLN A 332 -12.09 -16.33 -2.48
C GLN A 332 -11.24 -15.40 -1.61
N VAL A 333 -10.00 -15.17 -2.05
CA VAL A 333 -9.06 -14.24 -1.42
C VAL A 333 -8.74 -13.16 -2.43
N GLN A 334 -8.87 -11.91 -2.02
CA GLN A 334 -8.45 -10.75 -2.79
C GLN A 334 -7.01 -10.41 -2.40
N VAL A 335 -6.14 -10.26 -3.38
CA VAL A 335 -4.80 -9.71 -3.20
C VAL A 335 -4.60 -8.49 -4.07
N ASP A 336 -3.70 -7.63 -3.66
CA ASP A 336 -3.31 -6.49 -4.46
C ASP A 336 -2.62 -6.98 -5.74
N SER A 337 -2.92 -6.33 -6.86
CA SER A 337 -2.10 -6.54 -8.05
C SER A 337 -0.65 -6.18 -7.70
N PRO A 338 0.33 -6.95 -8.18
CA PRO A 338 1.73 -6.61 -8.02
C PRO A 338 2.01 -5.21 -8.56
N ILE A 339 2.87 -4.49 -7.86
CA ILE A 339 3.47 -3.26 -8.38
C ILE A 339 4.78 -3.66 -9.04
N VAL A 340 4.80 -3.58 -10.37
CA VAL A 340 5.98 -3.85 -11.18
C VAL A 340 6.62 -2.53 -11.54
N PHE A 341 7.91 -2.37 -11.25
CA PHE A 341 8.57 -1.08 -11.47
C PHE A 341 10.04 -1.23 -11.83
N PHE A 342 10.54 -0.32 -12.67
CA PHE A 342 11.98 -0.09 -12.78
C PHE A 342 12.43 0.84 -11.68
N GLY A 343 13.48 0.47 -10.96
CA GLY A 343 14.27 1.39 -10.14
C GLY A 343 15.55 1.72 -10.87
N CYS A 344 15.77 3.00 -11.16
CA CYS A 344 16.97 3.49 -11.85
C CYS A 344 17.66 4.57 -11.02
N ASP A 345 18.98 4.63 -11.11
CA ASP A 345 19.76 5.67 -10.44
C ASP A 345 19.84 6.92 -11.32
N ASP A 346 19.58 8.09 -10.72
CA ASP A 346 19.78 9.39 -11.38
C ASP A 346 21.26 9.80 -11.35
N THR A 347 21.79 10.08 -12.55
CA THR A 347 23.22 10.36 -12.76
C THR A 347 23.55 11.85 -12.87
N SER A 348 22.57 12.72 -13.15
CA SER A 348 22.83 14.11 -13.54
C SER A 348 22.07 15.15 -12.71
N GLU A 349 20.87 14.85 -12.19
CA GLU A 349 19.95 15.88 -11.70
C GLU A 349 19.43 15.68 -10.27
N ARG A 350 20.24 15.05 -9.43
CA ARG A 350 19.87 14.68 -8.04
C ARG A 350 19.30 15.83 -7.21
N ASN A 351 19.76 17.06 -7.46
CA ASN A 351 19.29 18.24 -6.74
C ASN A 351 17.81 18.56 -7.07
N ILE A 352 17.42 18.43 -8.34
CA ILE A 352 16.05 18.71 -8.80
C ILE A 352 15.09 17.68 -8.21
N LEU A 353 15.48 16.40 -8.16
CA LEU A 353 14.71 15.35 -7.51
C LEU A 353 14.51 15.62 -6.01
N GLN A 354 15.58 15.96 -5.29
CA GLN A 354 15.54 16.18 -3.83
C GLN A 354 14.71 17.40 -3.40
N HIS A 355 14.56 18.39 -4.27
CA HIS A 355 13.81 19.61 -3.98
C HIS A 355 12.45 19.68 -4.68
N ASN A 356 11.95 18.56 -5.20
CA ASN A 356 10.63 18.52 -5.82
C ASN A 356 9.54 18.84 -4.77
N PRO A 357 8.79 19.95 -4.91
CA PRO A 357 7.83 20.37 -3.90
C PRO A 357 6.58 19.48 -3.86
N PHE A 358 6.35 18.63 -4.86
CA PHE A 358 5.17 17.78 -4.98
C PHE A 358 5.37 16.37 -4.41
N ILE A 359 6.56 16.07 -3.89
CA ILE A 359 6.87 14.76 -3.31
C ILE A 359 6.88 14.83 -1.76
N ASN A 360 6.41 13.75 -1.14
CA ASN A 360 6.49 13.52 0.30
C ASN A 360 7.66 12.57 0.63
N ASP A 361 8.90 13.08 0.54
CA ASP A 361 10.14 12.31 0.81
C ASP A 361 10.44 12.16 2.31
N PHE A 362 9.52 11.52 3.03
CA PHE A 362 9.74 11.16 4.43
C PHE A 362 10.44 9.80 4.56
N PRO A 363 11.25 9.61 5.61
CA PRO A 363 12.09 8.41 5.76
C PRO A 363 11.31 7.13 6.14
N ILE A 364 10.02 7.24 6.45
CA ILE A 364 9.19 6.08 6.82
C ILE A 364 8.10 5.78 5.79
N GLY A 365 7.91 4.49 5.55
CA GLY A 365 6.93 4.00 4.60
C GLY A 365 7.23 4.47 3.17
N ASN A 366 6.19 4.54 2.35
CA ASN A 366 6.25 4.64 0.88
C ASN A 366 6.39 3.30 0.14
N LYS A 367 5.81 2.22 0.68
CA LYS A 367 5.78 0.89 0.02
C LYS A 367 7.19 0.43 -0.32
N TYR A 368 7.43 0.01 -1.56
CA TYR A 368 8.74 -0.40 -2.04
C TYR A 368 9.79 0.73 -2.06
N ALA A 369 9.39 2.00 -2.24
CA ALA A 369 10.33 3.09 -2.40
C ALA A 369 11.21 3.32 -1.16
N GLN A 370 10.73 2.89 0.02
CA GLN A 370 11.49 2.94 1.27
C GLN A 370 12.77 2.08 1.24
N PHE A 371 12.86 1.09 0.35
CA PHE A 371 14.00 0.19 0.22
C PHE A 371 15.11 0.76 -0.68
N PHE A 372 14.84 1.87 -1.35
CA PHE A 372 15.74 2.52 -2.30
C PHE A 372 16.22 3.86 -1.73
N THR A 373 17.16 4.48 -2.44
CA THR A 373 17.73 5.77 -2.08
C THR A 373 16.90 6.91 -2.67
N ASN A 374 17.09 8.14 -2.17
CA ASN A 374 16.31 9.31 -2.60
C ASN A 374 16.61 9.77 -4.04
N ASP A 375 17.70 9.27 -4.64
CA ASP A 375 18.09 9.48 -6.03
C ASP A 375 17.59 8.38 -6.98
N THR A 376 16.82 7.41 -6.48
CA THR A 376 16.16 6.42 -7.34
C THR A 376 14.88 6.98 -7.95
N ILE A 377 14.79 6.90 -9.28
CA ILE A 377 13.58 7.17 -10.05
C ILE A 377 12.86 5.86 -10.35
N PHE A 378 11.53 5.90 -10.24
CA PHE A 378 10.66 4.74 -10.39
C PHE A 378 9.78 4.87 -11.63
N TYR A 379 9.83 3.84 -12.49
CA TYR A 379 8.87 3.66 -13.58
C TYR A 379 7.96 2.49 -13.21
N GLU A 380 6.81 2.77 -12.61
CA GLU A 380 5.96 1.79 -11.97
C GLU A 380 4.62 1.57 -12.67
N SER A 381 4.09 0.36 -12.49
CA SER A 381 2.73 0.04 -12.86
C SER A 381 1.73 0.74 -11.95
N ILE A 382 0.81 1.47 -12.57
CA ILE A 382 -0.30 2.08 -11.85
C ILE A 382 -1.54 1.27 -12.16
N THR A 383 -1.93 0.49 -11.17
CA THR A 383 -3.08 -0.39 -11.26
C THR A 383 -3.83 -0.30 -9.95
N ASN A 384 -5.16 -0.31 -10.05
CA ASN A 384 -6.07 -0.46 -8.91
C ASN A 384 -6.73 -1.84 -8.91
N ALA A 385 -6.21 -2.76 -9.73
CA ALA A 385 -6.75 -4.09 -9.83
C ALA A 385 -6.45 -4.86 -8.55
N LYS A 386 -7.50 -5.45 -7.97
CA LYS A 386 -7.35 -6.57 -7.05
C LYS A 386 -7.37 -7.84 -7.87
N LEU A 387 -6.48 -8.75 -7.53
CA LEU A 387 -6.42 -10.09 -8.10
C LEU A 387 -7.22 -11.03 -7.20
N GLN A 388 -8.14 -11.76 -7.81
CA GLN A 388 -8.92 -12.77 -7.12
C GLN A 388 -8.22 -14.13 -7.20
N VAL A 389 -7.97 -14.73 -6.05
CA VAL A 389 -7.39 -16.06 -5.91
C VAL A 389 -8.41 -16.97 -5.24
N ASP A 390 -8.81 -18.04 -5.93
CA ASP A 390 -9.73 -19.04 -5.37
C ASP A 390 -8.92 -20.17 -4.72
N ILE A 391 -8.95 -20.26 -3.39
CA ILE A 391 -8.24 -21.28 -2.62
C ILE A 391 -9.19 -22.44 -2.35
N PRO A 392 -8.89 -23.68 -2.78
CA PRO A 392 -9.69 -24.85 -2.45
C PRO A 392 -9.85 -25.04 -0.94
N VAL A 393 -11.07 -25.34 -0.48
CA VAL A 393 -11.34 -25.61 0.94
C VAL A 393 -12.05 -26.96 1.13
N PRO A 394 -11.77 -27.69 2.24
CA PRO A 394 -12.49 -28.91 2.55
C PRO A 394 -13.98 -28.64 2.77
N ASN A 395 -14.83 -29.53 2.25
CA ASN A 395 -16.28 -29.52 2.48
C ASN A 395 -16.62 -30.21 3.83
N LYS A 396 -17.86 -30.02 4.30
CA LYS A 396 -18.46 -30.52 5.55
C LYS A 396 -18.37 -32.03 5.82
N ASP A 397 -17.92 -32.84 4.87
CA ASP A 397 -17.64 -34.24 5.13
C ASP A 397 -16.50 -34.42 6.16
N PHE A 398 -15.82 -33.35 6.59
CA PHE A 398 -14.85 -33.41 7.68
C PHE A 398 -15.39 -34.09 8.96
N GLU A 399 -16.62 -33.80 9.39
CA GLU A 399 -17.19 -34.45 10.59
C GLU A 399 -17.48 -35.93 10.34
N LEU A 400 -18.01 -36.26 9.17
CA LEU A 400 -18.30 -37.63 8.77
C LEU A 400 -17.01 -38.45 8.60
N VAL A 401 -16.01 -37.89 7.93
CA VAL A 401 -14.68 -38.48 7.75
C VAL A 401 -13.98 -38.62 9.10
N GLY A 402 -14.07 -37.61 9.97
CA GLY A 402 -13.56 -37.66 11.33
C GLY A 402 -14.21 -38.77 12.15
N LEU A 403 -15.53 -38.93 12.05
CA LEU A 403 -16.28 -40.00 12.70
C LEU A 403 -15.85 -41.38 12.15
N ILE A 404 -15.85 -41.55 10.82
CA ILE A 404 -15.44 -42.80 10.16
C ILE A 404 -14.00 -43.16 10.53
N THR A 405 -13.09 -42.19 10.54
CA THR A 405 -11.68 -42.38 10.92
C THR A 405 -11.57 -42.79 12.39
N SER A 406 -12.30 -42.13 13.28
CA SER A 406 -12.30 -42.44 14.71
C SER A 406 -12.85 -43.85 14.99
N VAL A 407 -13.95 -44.22 14.32
CA VAL A 407 -14.53 -45.58 14.41
C VAL A 407 -13.54 -46.61 13.88
N SER A 408 -12.92 -46.35 12.72
CA SER A 408 -11.94 -47.25 12.12
C SER A 408 -10.72 -47.45 13.04
N LEU A 409 -10.20 -46.38 13.63
CA LEU A 409 -9.12 -46.44 14.62
C LEU A 409 -9.53 -47.23 15.87
N ALA A 410 -10.73 -47.00 16.40
CA ALA A 410 -11.23 -47.71 17.57
C ALA A 410 -11.38 -49.22 17.30
N VAL A 411 -11.93 -49.60 16.15
CA VAL A 411 -12.04 -51.00 15.71
C VAL A 411 -10.66 -51.63 15.53
N GLY A 412 -9.72 -50.94 14.88
CA GLY A 412 -8.35 -51.40 14.72
C GLY A 412 -7.64 -51.62 16.06
N LEU A 413 -7.76 -50.67 16.99
CA LEU A 413 -7.22 -50.78 18.34
C LEU A 413 -7.84 -51.95 19.10
N LEU A 414 -9.15 -52.15 18.99
CA LEU A 414 -9.86 -53.26 19.62
C LEU A 414 -9.34 -54.61 19.11
N ILE A 415 -9.15 -54.76 17.79
CA ILE A 415 -8.61 -55.98 17.19
C ILE A 415 -7.22 -56.28 17.74
N ILE A 416 -6.35 -55.27 17.82
CA ILE A 416 -4.99 -55.42 18.37
C ILE A 416 -5.05 -55.84 19.85
N ILE A 417 -5.90 -55.21 20.66
CA ILE A 417 -6.06 -55.55 22.08
C ILE A 417 -6.57 -56.99 22.24
N LEU A 418 -7.57 -57.40 21.46
CA LEU A 418 -8.12 -58.77 21.50
C LEU A 418 -7.06 -59.81 21.10
N GLN A 419 -6.24 -59.53 20.09
CA GLN A 419 -5.11 -60.39 19.73
C GLN A 419 -4.09 -60.49 20.87
N LEU A 420 -3.69 -59.37 21.48
CA LEU A 420 -2.74 -59.37 22.59
C LEU A 420 -3.27 -60.14 23.82
N LEU A 421 -4.56 -60.01 24.13
CA LEU A 421 -5.21 -60.75 25.21
C LEU A 421 -5.26 -62.26 24.92
N ASN A 422 -5.61 -62.65 23.69
CA ASN A 422 -5.60 -64.04 23.26
C ASN A 422 -4.19 -64.65 23.24
N THR A 423 -3.18 -63.83 22.94
CA THR A 423 -1.78 -64.28 22.95
C THR A 423 -1.31 -64.53 24.39
N LYS A 424 -1.71 -63.68 25.34
CA LYS A 424 -1.42 -63.90 26.77
C LYS A 424 -2.09 -65.17 27.30
N THR A 425 -3.37 -65.42 27.03
CA THR A 425 -4.05 -66.65 27.46
C THR A 425 -3.42 -67.91 26.87
N THR A 426 -2.88 -67.84 25.65
CA THR A 426 -2.16 -68.95 25.01
C THR A 426 -0.81 -69.21 25.67
N ILE A 427 -0.06 -68.17 26.06
CA ILE A 427 1.21 -68.30 26.80
C ILE A 427 0.99 -68.85 28.21
N THR A 428 -0.08 -68.46 28.90
CA THR A 428 -0.39 -68.99 30.25
C THR A 428 -0.78 -70.47 30.19
N LYS A 429 -1.56 -70.90 29.18
CA LYS A 429 -1.89 -72.33 28.97
C LYS A 429 -0.66 -73.18 28.69
N LYS A 430 0.29 -72.68 27.88
CA LYS A 430 1.53 -73.39 27.55
C LYS A 430 2.56 -73.47 28.69
N LYS A 431 2.31 -72.81 29.82
CA LYS A 431 3.12 -72.86 31.05
C LYS A 431 2.50 -73.77 32.12
N LEU A 432 1.29 -74.28 31.87
CA LEU A 432 0.51 -75.15 32.75
C LEU A 432 0.40 -76.59 32.21
N GLU A 433 0.91 -76.83 30.99
CA GLU A 433 1.37 -78.13 30.48
C GLU A 433 2.89 -78.20 30.65
#